data_AF-A0A4S2KXQ7-F1
#
_entry.id   AF-A0A4S2KXQ7-F1
#
_cell.length_a   1.000
_cell.length_b   1.000
_cell.length_c   1.000
_cell.angle_alpha   90.00
_cell.angle_beta   90.00
_cell.angle_gamma   90.00
#
_symmetry.space_group_name_H-M   'P 1'
#
loop_
_entity.id
_entity.type
_entity.pdbx_description
1 polymer ?
#
loop_
_entity_poly.entity_id
_entity_poly.type
_entity_poly.pdbx_seq_one_letter_code
_entity_poly.pdbx_strand_id
1 'polypeptide(L)'
;MQSFTVLTTLNNPNLWIKPISWTRVSSRSRSSSNQLLSYWEVVRSMWNGAPNETESDQCLVKIMRSSLKEECEIPATCVATLTKEDDATGYPLTHRLLIVQVAKAMGCGEVKTASLFSLVPAYCARIFQDLVNLEAWNFPNIAQDLMMEQIVLCGMEGYYEFVDKHFEDVILSWPHSSGCFGVSGYSNEHKITRRSSSKTDFGCDNHTTSVAAASLAVFIRENIENALSQP
;
A
#
# COMPACT_ATOMS: atom_id res chain seq x y z
N MET A 1 4.71 -9.06 -26.51
CA MET A 1 5.74 -9.91 -25.88
C MET A 1 6.29 -9.30 -24.58
N GLN A 2 6.63 -8.00 -24.54
CA GLN A 2 7.23 -7.36 -23.36
C GLN A 2 6.31 -7.21 -22.12
N SER A 3 5.02 -6.88 -22.28
CA SER A 3 4.08 -6.76 -21.14
C SER A 3 3.77 -8.12 -20.49
N PHE A 4 3.81 -9.20 -21.26
CA PHE A 4 3.56 -10.56 -20.76
C PHE A 4 4.64 -10.99 -19.77
N THR A 5 5.92 -10.71 -20.09
CA THR A 5 7.06 -11.03 -19.21
C THR A 5 7.02 -10.26 -17.88
N VAL A 6 6.57 -9.01 -17.88
CA VAL A 6 6.42 -8.20 -16.65
C VAL A 6 5.34 -8.80 -15.73
N LEU A 7 4.19 -9.16 -16.30
CA LEU A 7 3.10 -9.81 -15.57
C LEU A 7 3.51 -11.17 -15.02
N THR A 8 4.20 -12.00 -15.78
CA THR A 8 4.63 -13.33 -15.30
C THR A 8 5.61 -13.26 -14.14
N THR A 9 6.48 -12.24 -14.09
CA THR A 9 7.46 -12.12 -13.00
C THR A 9 6.83 -11.60 -11.71
N LEU A 10 6.03 -10.53 -11.77
CA LEU A 10 5.37 -9.99 -10.58
C LEU A 10 4.27 -10.92 -10.05
N ASN A 11 3.63 -11.71 -10.91
CA ASN A 11 2.60 -12.66 -10.49
C ASN A 11 3.17 -13.99 -9.95
N ASN A 12 4.50 -14.14 -9.84
CA ASN A 12 5.08 -15.32 -9.22
C ASN A 12 4.87 -15.26 -7.68
N PRO A 13 4.06 -16.14 -7.07
CA PRO A 13 3.77 -16.06 -5.64
C PRO A 13 5.01 -16.28 -4.77
N ASN A 14 5.98 -17.08 -5.24
CA ASN A 14 7.23 -17.35 -4.49
C ASN A 14 8.07 -16.09 -4.24
N LEU A 15 7.86 -15.05 -5.04
CA LEU A 15 8.49 -13.75 -4.88
C LEU A 15 8.04 -13.04 -3.59
N TRP A 16 6.78 -13.27 -3.19
CA TRP A 16 6.11 -12.55 -2.11
C TRP A 16 5.99 -13.37 -0.82
N ILE A 17 6.23 -14.68 -0.91
CA ILE A 17 6.27 -15.59 0.24
C ILE A 17 7.65 -15.46 0.92
N LYS A 18 7.73 -14.58 1.92
CA LYS A 18 8.90 -14.35 2.78
C LYS A 18 8.51 -14.46 4.25
N PRO A 19 9.37 -14.92 5.17
CA PRO A 19 9.11 -14.83 6.61
C PRO A 19 8.83 -13.38 7.02
N ILE A 20 7.85 -13.18 7.91
CA ILE A 20 7.54 -11.87 8.49
C ILE A 20 8.06 -11.85 9.92
N SER A 21 8.87 -10.83 10.24
CA SER A 21 9.26 -10.54 11.62
C SER A 21 8.29 -9.53 12.19
N TRP A 22 7.27 -10.02 12.89
CA TRP A 22 6.25 -9.16 13.46
C TRP A 22 6.82 -8.21 14.52
N THR A 23 6.48 -6.94 14.40
CA THR A 23 7.02 -5.85 15.22
C THR A 23 6.00 -4.72 15.34
N ARG A 24 6.37 -3.69 16.11
CA ARG A 24 5.58 -2.47 16.28
C ARG A 24 6.25 -1.30 15.60
N VAL A 25 5.45 -0.39 15.07
CA VAL A 25 5.96 0.90 14.59
C VAL A 25 6.67 1.59 15.75
N SER A 26 7.93 1.95 15.54
CA SER A 26 8.76 2.65 16.53
C SER A 26 8.32 4.12 16.67
N SER A 27 7.10 4.35 17.15
CA SER A 27 6.58 5.67 17.51
C SER A 27 6.04 5.65 18.92
N ARG A 28 6.53 6.58 19.74
CA ARG A 28 5.94 6.87 21.06
C ARG A 28 4.55 7.46 20.82
N SER A 29 3.54 6.73 21.26
CA SER A 29 2.11 7.03 21.17
C SER A 29 1.53 7.02 19.76
N ARG A 30 0.41 6.31 19.61
CA ARG A 30 -0.65 6.63 18.63
C ARG A 30 -0.86 8.13 18.76
N SER A 31 -0.30 8.95 17.87
CA SER A 31 -0.52 10.39 17.94
C SER A 31 -2.03 10.56 17.91
N SER A 32 -2.58 11.31 18.87
CA SER A 32 -3.98 11.68 18.83
C SER A 32 -4.30 12.15 17.42
N SER A 33 -5.34 11.59 16.79
CA SER A 33 -5.83 12.08 15.49
C SER A 33 -5.81 13.60 15.53
N ASN A 34 -5.27 14.26 14.49
CA ASN A 34 -5.39 15.71 14.40
C ASN A 34 -6.87 16.05 14.16
N GLN A 35 -7.67 16.11 15.24
CA GLN A 35 -9.10 16.49 15.23
C GLN A 35 -9.31 17.93 14.71
N LEU A 36 -8.23 18.62 14.33
CA LEU A 36 -8.22 19.94 13.70
C LEU A 36 -8.39 19.89 12.17
N LEU A 37 -8.19 18.74 11.51
CA LEU A 37 -8.33 18.63 10.06
C LEU A 37 -9.80 18.38 9.69
N SER A 38 -10.34 19.20 8.79
CA SER A 38 -11.65 18.99 8.17
C SER A 38 -11.67 17.77 7.25
N TYR A 39 -12.87 17.22 7.02
CA TYR A 39 -13.11 16.13 6.06
C TYR A 39 -12.41 16.36 4.70
N TRP A 40 -12.52 17.58 4.16
CA TRP A 40 -11.95 17.93 2.86
C TRP A 40 -10.43 18.00 2.87
N GLU A 41 -9.83 18.41 3.99
CA GLU A 41 -8.37 18.40 4.14
C GLU A 41 -7.85 16.97 4.19
N VAL A 42 -8.54 16.08 4.91
CA VAL A 42 -8.20 14.65 4.94
C VAL A 42 -8.32 14.04 3.55
N VAL A 43 -9.44 14.23 2.84
CA VAL A 43 -9.61 13.72 1.48
C VAL A 43 -8.56 14.29 0.52
N ARG A 44 -8.23 15.59 0.61
CA ARG A 44 -7.20 16.20 -0.24
C ARG A 44 -5.80 15.64 0.05
N SER A 45 -5.49 15.36 1.31
CA SER A 45 -4.18 14.82 1.71
C SER A 45 -3.90 13.45 1.09
N MET A 46 -4.92 12.66 0.76
CA MET A 46 -4.75 11.32 0.16
C MET A 46 -3.94 11.31 -1.14
N TRP A 47 -3.79 12.46 -1.82
CA TRP A 47 -3.01 12.60 -3.06
C TRP A 47 -1.85 13.59 -2.92
N ASN A 48 -1.42 13.93 -1.70
CA ASN A 48 -0.34 14.89 -1.49
C ASN A 48 1.05 14.27 -1.73
N GLY A 49 1.89 14.98 -2.47
CA GLY A 49 3.28 14.58 -2.76
C GLY A 49 3.44 13.74 -4.02
N ALA A 50 4.62 13.15 -4.18
CA ALA A 50 4.98 12.28 -5.31
C ALA A 50 5.36 10.86 -4.83
N PRO A 51 5.27 9.82 -5.67
CA PRO A 51 4.85 9.86 -7.07
C PRO A 51 3.32 9.85 -7.23
N ASN A 52 2.84 10.36 -8.37
CA ASN A 52 1.51 9.99 -8.83
C ASN A 52 1.49 8.55 -9.41
N GLU A 53 0.32 8.03 -9.76
CA GLU A 53 0.17 6.67 -10.29
C GLU A 53 1.06 6.40 -11.51
N THR A 54 1.11 7.33 -12.47
CA THR A 54 1.91 7.18 -13.70
C THR A 54 3.40 7.15 -13.42
N GLU A 55 3.88 8.01 -12.52
CA GLU A 55 5.29 8.05 -12.10
C GLU A 55 5.68 6.77 -11.36
N SER A 56 4.78 6.24 -10.52
CA SER A 56 4.97 4.97 -9.83
C SER A 56 5.08 3.81 -10.82
N ASP A 57 4.14 3.69 -11.75
CA ASP A 57 4.12 2.66 -12.79
C ASP A 57 5.41 2.67 -13.63
N GLN A 58 5.88 3.87 -13.99
CA GLN A 58 7.15 4.01 -14.70
C GLN A 58 8.32 3.47 -13.88
N CYS A 59 8.34 3.69 -12.57
CA CYS A 59 9.37 3.14 -11.70
C CYS A 59 9.28 1.62 -11.60
N LEU A 60 8.08 1.07 -11.36
CA LEU A 60 7.86 -0.38 -11.30
C LEU A 60 8.32 -1.06 -12.60
N VAL A 61 7.89 -0.55 -13.76
CA VAL A 61 8.29 -1.11 -15.06
C VAL A 61 9.80 -1.02 -15.29
N LYS A 62 10.46 0.08 -14.90
CA LYS A 62 11.90 0.23 -15.07
C LYS A 62 12.68 -0.72 -14.14
N ILE A 63 12.27 -0.87 -12.88
CA ILE A 63 12.85 -1.83 -11.93
C ILE A 63 12.72 -3.25 -12.48
N MET A 64 11.52 -3.63 -12.93
CA MET A 64 11.28 -4.94 -13.55
C MET A 64 12.13 -5.20 -14.79
N ARG A 65 12.38 -4.18 -15.61
CA ARG A 65 13.28 -4.32 -16.77
C ARG A 65 14.74 -4.43 -16.35
N SER A 66 15.11 -3.75 -15.27
CA SER A 66 16.45 -3.80 -14.68
C SER A 66 16.74 -5.20 -14.13
N SER A 67 15.76 -5.86 -13.51
CA SER A 67 15.91 -7.20 -12.92
C SER A 67 16.09 -8.34 -13.92
N LEU A 68 15.84 -8.09 -15.21
CA LEU A 68 16.14 -9.04 -16.28
C LEU A 68 17.60 -8.96 -16.76
N LYS A 69 18.39 -8.02 -16.24
CA LYS A 69 19.83 -7.90 -16.50
C LYS A 69 20.64 -8.67 -15.47
N GLU A 70 21.94 -8.81 -15.69
CA GLU A 70 22.86 -9.48 -14.75
C GLU A 70 22.89 -8.80 -13.36
N GLU A 71 22.82 -7.46 -13.33
CA GLU A 71 22.74 -6.67 -12.09
C GLU A 71 21.47 -5.82 -12.11
N CYS A 72 20.58 -6.03 -11.12
CA CYS A 72 19.41 -5.18 -10.97
C CYS A 72 19.75 -3.89 -10.22
N GLU A 73 19.43 -2.76 -10.84
CA GLU A 73 19.56 -1.43 -10.27
C GLU A 73 18.22 -0.68 -10.22
N ILE A 74 18.04 0.13 -9.18
CA ILE A 74 16.93 1.08 -9.08
C ILE A 74 17.29 2.33 -9.90
N PRO A 75 16.47 2.73 -10.90
CA PRO A 75 16.78 3.90 -11.72
C PRO A 75 16.92 5.18 -10.89
N ALA A 76 17.90 6.02 -11.20
CA ALA A 76 18.17 7.27 -10.46
C ALA A 76 16.94 8.17 -10.30
N THR A 77 16.05 8.23 -11.30
CA THR A 77 14.78 8.98 -11.21
C THR A 77 13.86 8.42 -10.12
N CYS A 78 13.85 7.10 -9.93
CA CYS A 78 13.06 6.44 -8.89
C CYS A 78 13.69 6.62 -7.53
N VAL A 79 15.03 6.57 -7.43
CA VAL A 79 15.76 6.91 -6.20
C VAL A 79 15.41 8.33 -5.76
N ALA A 80 15.45 9.30 -6.68
CA ALA A 80 15.08 10.69 -6.38
C ALA A 80 13.64 10.82 -5.86
N THR A 81 12.69 10.10 -6.45
CA THR A 81 11.31 10.02 -5.95
C THR A 81 11.24 9.42 -4.55
N LEU A 82 11.98 8.34 -4.30
CA LEU A 82 12.03 7.65 -3.00
C LEU A 82 12.74 8.44 -1.91
N THR A 83 13.54 9.45 -2.24
CA THR A 83 14.23 10.28 -1.23
C THR A 83 13.71 11.71 -1.20
N LYS A 84 12.62 12.00 -1.91
CA LYS A 84 12.08 13.36 -2.02
C LYS A 84 11.42 13.80 -0.72
N GLU A 85 11.80 14.98 -0.23
CA GLU A 85 11.17 15.63 0.92
C GLU A 85 10.02 16.52 0.43
N ASP A 86 8.79 15.99 0.44
CA ASP A 86 7.58 16.69 -0.02
C ASP A 86 6.32 16.33 0.78
N ASP A 87 6.48 15.87 2.02
CA ASP A 87 5.38 15.52 2.94
C ASP A 87 4.33 14.60 2.31
N ALA A 88 4.77 13.66 1.45
CA ALA A 88 3.88 12.70 0.81
C ALA A 88 2.97 11.96 1.81
N THR A 89 1.68 11.89 1.52
CA THR A 89 0.67 11.16 2.32
C THR A 89 -0.27 10.40 1.39
N GLY A 90 -1.01 9.43 1.92
CA GLY A 90 -1.92 8.60 1.14
C GLY A 90 -1.26 7.86 -0.02
N TYR A 91 -1.85 7.93 -1.21
CA TYR A 91 -1.43 7.15 -2.38
C TYR A 91 0.03 7.39 -2.79
N PRO A 92 0.54 8.64 -2.89
CA PRO A 92 1.96 8.86 -3.11
C PRO A 92 2.87 8.16 -2.10
N LEU A 93 2.51 8.17 -0.81
CA LEU A 93 3.32 7.53 0.23
C LEU A 93 3.26 5.99 0.15
N THR A 94 2.08 5.40 -0.08
CA THR A 94 1.94 3.95 -0.30
C THR A 94 2.71 3.51 -1.54
N HIS A 95 2.70 4.32 -2.61
CA HIS A 95 3.44 4.02 -3.84
C HIS A 95 4.96 4.06 -3.64
N ARG A 96 5.50 4.94 -2.79
CA ARG A 96 6.93 4.88 -2.42
C ARG A 96 7.29 3.56 -1.76
N LEU A 97 6.47 3.10 -0.81
CA LEU A 97 6.68 1.82 -0.15
C LEU A 97 6.58 0.65 -1.16
N LEU A 98 5.59 0.67 -2.04
CA LEU A 98 5.42 -0.33 -3.09
C LEU A 98 6.65 -0.43 -4.00
N ILE A 99 7.21 0.70 -4.44
CA ILE A 99 8.43 0.74 -5.27
C ILE A 99 9.60 0.09 -4.52
N VAL A 100 9.78 0.39 -3.23
CA VAL A 100 10.83 -0.20 -2.38
C VAL A 100 10.64 -1.71 -2.27
N GLN A 101 9.41 -2.18 -2.02
CA GLN A 101 9.08 -3.60 -1.90
C GLN A 101 9.32 -4.36 -3.20
N VAL A 102 8.92 -3.79 -4.34
CA VAL A 102 9.15 -4.40 -5.66
C VAL A 102 10.64 -4.44 -5.99
N ALA A 103 11.41 -3.37 -5.71
CA ALA A 103 12.86 -3.38 -5.89
C ALA A 103 13.55 -4.46 -5.05
N LYS A 104 13.13 -4.61 -3.79
CA LYS A 104 13.63 -5.66 -2.87
C LYS A 104 13.29 -7.05 -3.39
N ALA A 105 12.03 -7.27 -3.79
CA ALA A 105 11.56 -8.53 -4.35
C ALA A 105 12.35 -8.92 -5.61
N MET A 106 12.65 -7.94 -6.46
CA MET A 106 13.45 -8.12 -7.68
C MET A 106 14.95 -8.31 -7.42
N GLY A 107 15.41 -8.30 -6.17
CA GLY A 107 16.82 -8.47 -5.82
C GLY A 107 17.70 -7.30 -6.27
N CYS A 108 17.13 -6.11 -6.42
CA CYS A 108 17.89 -4.92 -6.83
C CYS A 108 18.79 -4.45 -5.70
N GLY A 109 20.05 -4.19 -6.03
CA GLY A 109 21.05 -3.74 -5.06
C GLY A 109 20.67 -2.40 -4.44
N GLU A 110 21.09 -2.19 -3.18
CA GLU A 110 21.01 -0.86 -2.58
C GLU A 110 21.88 0.12 -3.35
N VAL A 111 21.46 1.39 -3.38
CA VAL A 111 22.30 2.44 -3.94
C VAL A 111 23.44 2.69 -2.96
N LYS A 112 24.69 2.72 -3.44
CA LYS A 112 25.89 2.92 -2.59
C LYS A 112 25.81 4.13 -1.64
N THR A 113 24.98 5.12 -1.98
CA THR A 113 24.81 6.38 -1.24
C THR A 113 23.58 6.40 -0.32
N ALA A 114 22.66 5.44 -0.41
CA ALA A 114 21.44 5.39 0.41
C ALA A 114 20.92 3.96 0.58
N SER A 115 20.73 3.51 1.82
CA SER A 115 20.00 2.28 2.12
C SER A 115 18.50 2.53 1.95
N LEU A 116 18.00 2.39 0.72
CA LEU A 116 16.58 2.63 0.41
C LEU A 116 15.65 1.66 1.15
N PHE A 117 16.11 0.47 1.51
CA PHE A 117 15.32 -0.48 2.30
C PHE A 117 15.16 -0.03 3.76
N SER A 118 16.06 0.80 4.27
CA SER A 118 15.91 1.43 5.60
C SER A 118 14.81 2.48 5.65
N LEU A 119 14.20 2.86 4.52
CA LEU A 119 13.06 3.77 4.47
C LEU A 119 11.75 3.11 4.92
N VAL A 120 11.65 1.77 4.88
CA VAL A 120 10.41 1.03 5.19
C VAL A 120 9.84 1.39 6.56
N PRO A 121 10.60 1.40 7.67
CA PRO A 121 10.08 1.80 8.97
C PRO A 121 9.57 3.25 9.01
N ALA A 122 10.28 4.18 8.37
CA ALA A 122 9.87 5.58 8.32
C ALA A 122 8.58 5.78 7.51
N TYR A 123 8.44 5.05 6.40
CA TYR A 123 7.22 5.04 5.61
C TYR A 123 6.05 4.42 6.37
N CYS A 124 6.21 3.24 6.96
CA CYS A 124 5.12 2.63 7.70
C CYS A 124 4.71 3.43 8.95
N ALA A 125 5.63 4.14 9.60
CA ALA A 125 5.26 5.06 10.68
C ALA A 125 4.37 6.22 10.19
N ARG A 126 4.69 6.81 9.03
CA ARG A 126 3.88 7.87 8.42
C ARG A 126 2.56 7.36 7.87
N ILE A 127 2.58 6.20 7.23
CA ILE A 127 1.36 5.53 6.73
C ILE A 127 0.41 5.21 7.89
N PHE A 128 0.94 4.80 9.04
CA PHE A 128 0.09 4.55 10.22
C PHE A 128 -0.56 5.85 10.71
N GLN A 129 0.15 6.98 10.66
CA GLN A 129 -0.43 8.28 10.97
C GLN A 129 -1.57 8.65 10.00
N ASP A 130 -1.38 8.40 8.69
CA ASP A 130 -2.42 8.61 7.68
C ASP A 130 -3.64 7.73 7.96
N LEU A 131 -3.43 6.45 8.31
CA LEU A 131 -4.49 5.51 8.64
C LEU A 131 -5.31 5.99 9.85
N VAL A 132 -4.66 6.46 10.92
CA VAL A 132 -5.32 7.03 12.11
C VAL A 132 -6.12 8.30 11.76
N ASN A 133 -5.62 9.13 10.85
CA ASN A 133 -6.34 10.33 10.40
C ASN A 133 -7.60 9.97 9.59
N LEU A 134 -7.55 8.89 8.79
CA LEU A 134 -8.71 8.37 8.07
C LEU A 134 -9.73 7.71 9.02
N GLU A 135 -9.25 7.00 10.04
CA GLU A 135 -10.07 6.38 11.09
C GLU A 135 -10.92 7.43 11.82
N ALA A 136 -10.33 8.60 12.11
CA ALA A 136 -11.04 9.72 12.77
C ALA A 136 -12.25 10.25 11.99
N TRP A 137 -12.31 9.99 10.67
CA TRP A 137 -13.43 10.33 9.79
C TRP A 137 -14.25 9.11 9.37
N ASN A 138 -14.12 8.01 10.12
CA ASN A 138 -14.82 6.74 9.90
C ASN A 138 -14.63 6.20 8.47
N PHE A 139 -13.41 6.31 7.95
CA PHE A 139 -13.00 5.80 6.62
C PHE A 139 -13.99 6.16 5.51
N PRO A 140 -13.98 7.41 5.02
CA PRO A 140 -14.83 7.83 3.91
C PRO A 140 -14.78 6.83 2.75
N ASN A 141 -15.89 6.64 2.01
CA ASN A 141 -15.95 5.64 0.92
C ASN A 141 -14.77 5.74 -0.08
N ILE A 142 -14.29 6.96 -0.33
CA ILE A 142 -13.15 7.21 -1.21
C ILE A 142 -11.83 6.66 -0.65
N ALA A 143 -11.70 6.54 0.67
CA ALA A 143 -10.51 6.14 1.40
C ALA A 143 -10.44 4.64 1.71
N GLN A 144 -11.51 3.87 1.50
CA GLN A 144 -11.53 2.42 1.78
C GLN A 144 -10.41 1.69 1.02
N ASP A 145 -10.27 2.01 -0.26
CA ASP A 145 -9.22 1.48 -1.13
C ASP A 145 -7.82 1.78 -0.59
N LEU A 146 -7.56 3.06 -0.25
CA LEU A 146 -6.30 3.49 0.34
C LEU A 146 -6.01 2.78 1.68
N MET A 147 -7.00 2.67 2.58
CA MET A 147 -6.82 1.95 3.85
C MET A 147 -6.37 0.50 3.61
N MET A 148 -7.01 -0.20 2.67
CA MET A 148 -6.67 -1.59 2.36
C MET A 148 -5.26 -1.71 1.76
N GLU A 149 -4.83 -0.74 0.92
CA GLU A 149 -3.44 -0.67 0.44
C GLU A 149 -2.45 -0.45 1.60
N GLN A 150 -2.74 0.46 2.52
CA GLN A 150 -1.90 0.74 3.69
C GLN A 150 -1.73 -0.53 4.55
N ILE A 151 -2.83 -1.26 4.77
CA ILE A 151 -2.83 -2.52 5.52
C ILE A 151 -1.99 -3.58 4.84
N VAL A 152 -2.17 -3.79 3.53
CA VAL A 152 -1.39 -4.80 2.79
C VAL A 152 0.09 -4.46 2.82
N LEU A 153 0.45 -3.22 2.46
CA LEU A 153 1.85 -2.87 2.27
C LEU A 153 2.63 -2.89 3.59
N CYS A 154 2.09 -2.32 4.68
CA CYS A 154 2.79 -2.31 5.97
C CYS A 154 2.57 -3.56 6.80
N GLY A 155 1.41 -4.22 6.68
CA GLY A 155 1.17 -5.52 7.31
C GLY A 155 2.10 -6.61 6.75
N MET A 156 2.40 -6.58 5.45
CA MET A 156 3.40 -7.47 4.83
C MET A 156 4.86 -7.18 5.23
N GLU A 157 5.12 -6.02 5.86
CA GLU A 157 6.41 -5.72 6.51
C GLU A 157 6.41 -6.07 8.00
N GLY A 158 5.29 -6.59 8.53
CA GLY A 158 5.20 -7.13 9.89
C GLY A 158 4.76 -6.15 10.96
N TYR A 159 4.17 -4.99 10.61
CA TYR A 159 3.71 -4.03 11.61
C TYR A 159 2.33 -4.39 12.17
N TYR A 160 2.27 -4.75 13.47
CA TYR A 160 1.05 -5.15 14.15
C TYR A 160 -0.06 -4.10 14.10
N GLU A 161 0.31 -2.82 14.04
CA GLU A 161 -0.64 -1.72 13.97
C GLU A 161 -1.58 -1.80 12.76
N PHE A 162 -1.18 -2.49 11.69
CA PHE A 162 -1.98 -2.62 10.46
C PHE A 162 -2.86 -3.88 10.42
N VAL A 163 -2.65 -4.80 11.36
CA VAL A 163 -3.35 -6.09 11.45
C VAL A 163 -4.16 -6.19 12.74
N ASP A 164 -4.57 -5.05 13.28
CA ASP A 164 -5.46 -4.96 14.44
C ASP A 164 -6.88 -5.45 14.09
N LYS A 165 -7.49 -6.21 15.01
CA LYS A 165 -8.85 -6.76 14.89
C LYS A 165 -9.89 -5.70 14.49
N HIS A 166 -9.73 -4.46 14.98
CA HIS A 166 -10.58 -3.34 14.62
C HIS A 166 -10.60 -3.09 13.10
N PHE A 167 -9.44 -3.06 12.46
CA PHE A 167 -9.33 -2.82 11.03
C PHE A 167 -9.86 -4.00 10.19
N GLU A 168 -9.72 -5.22 10.70
CA GLU A 168 -10.35 -6.40 10.10
C GLU A 168 -11.88 -6.28 10.09
N ASP A 169 -12.49 -5.93 11.22
CA ASP A 169 -13.95 -5.76 11.33
C ASP A 169 -14.46 -4.64 10.43
N VAL A 170 -13.70 -3.55 10.32
CA VAL A 170 -14.00 -2.45 9.41
C VAL A 170 -14.03 -2.94 7.95
N ILE A 171 -13.01 -3.67 7.49
CA ILE A 171 -12.97 -4.19 6.11
C ILE A 171 -14.12 -5.16 5.87
N LEU A 172 -14.40 -6.07 6.81
CA LEU A 172 -15.48 -7.06 6.69
C LEU A 172 -16.88 -6.43 6.65
N SER A 173 -17.02 -5.14 7.00
CA SER A 173 -18.27 -4.39 6.89
C SER A 173 -18.55 -3.78 5.51
N TRP A 174 -17.55 -3.73 4.62
CA TRP A 174 -17.64 -3.09 3.30
C TRP A 174 -17.99 -3.95 2.08
N PRO A 175 -17.88 -5.29 2.07
CA PRO A 175 -18.11 -6.03 0.85
C PRO A 175 -19.56 -5.93 0.41
N HIS A 176 -19.75 -5.95 -0.92
CA HIS A 176 -21.04 -6.23 -1.53
C HIS A 176 -21.53 -7.63 -1.10
N SER A 177 -22.82 -7.90 -1.23
CA SER A 177 -23.42 -9.21 -0.86
C SER A 177 -22.82 -10.41 -1.61
N SER A 178 -22.18 -10.17 -2.77
CA SER A 178 -21.43 -11.19 -3.51
C SER A 178 -19.99 -11.41 -3.01
N GLY A 179 -19.55 -10.67 -1.99
CA GLY A 179 -18.21 -10.72 -1.41
C GLY A 179 -17.16 -9.84 -2.11
N CYS A 180 -17.51 -9.16 -3.21
CA CYS A 180 -16.60 -8.23 -3.89
C CYS A 180 -16.62 -6.82 -3.27
N PHE A 181 -15.59 -6.03 -3.57
CA PHE A 181 -15.43 -4.68 -3.01
C PHE A 181 -15.44 -3.62 -4.12
N GLY A 182 -15.89 -2.42 -3.78
CA GLY A 182 -15.81 -1.27 -4.69
C GLY A 182 -16.45 -0.03 -4.08
N VAL A 183 -16.04 1.13 -4.59
CA VAL A 183 -16.61 2.42 -4.15
C VAL A 183 -18.04 2.55 -4.68
N SER A 184 -19.03 2.29 -3.82
CA SER A 184 -20.44 2.55 -4.11
C SER A 184 -20.75 4.03 -3.85
N GLY A 185 -21.34 4.72 -4.83
CA GLY A 185 -21.98 6.04 -4.61
C GLY A 185 -21.14 7.31 -4.87
N TYR A 186 -19.95 7.24 -5.47
CA TYR A 186 -19.26 8.46 -5.95
C TYR A 186 -19.77 8.86 -7.34
N SER A 187 -20.51 9.97 -7.40
CA SER A 187 -20.88 10.63 -8.65
C SER A 187 -19.64 11.19 -9.35
N ASN A 188 -19.69 11.22 -10.68
CA ASN A 188 -18.63 11.62 -11.63
C ASN A 188 -18.08 13.07 -11.48
N GLU A 189 -18.31 13.78 -10.38
CA GLU A 189 -17.99 15.21 -10.23
C GLU A 189 -16.52 15.47 -9.84
N HIS A 190 -15.83 14.49 -9.27
CA HIS A 190 -14.39 14.57 -9.04
C HIS A 190 -13.69 13.53 -9.91
N LYS A 191 -13.31 13.94 -11.13
CA LYS A 191 -12.38 13.20 -12.01
C LYS A 191 -10.98 13.13 -11.37
N ILE A 192 -10.87 12.48 -10.22
CA ILE A 192 -9.61 11.89 -9.81
C ILE A 192 -9.42 10.75 -10.79
N THR A 193 -8.49 10.92 -11.73
CA THR A 193 -8.14 9.88 -12.71
C THR A 193 -7.45 8.74 -11.97
N ARG A 194 -8.22 7.94 -11.23
CA ARG A 194 -7.82 6.61 -10.81
C ARG A 194 -7.63 5.78 -12.06
N ARG A 195 -6.62 4.90 -12.05
CA ARG A 195 -6.43 3.80 -13.00
C ARG A 195 -7.78 3.26 -13.50
N SER A 196 -7.82 2.91 -14.79
CA SER A 196 -8.92 2.12 -15.37
C SER A 196 -9.03 0.77 -14.66
N SER A 197 -9.70 0.73 -13.52
CA SER A 197 -10.19 -0.50 -12.92
C SER A 197 -11.33 -1.01 -13.79
N SER A 198 -11.34 -2.31 -14.05
CA SER A 198 -12.47 -2.92 -14.75
C SER A 198 -13.54 -3.26 -13.73
N LYS A 199 -14.80 -2.99 -14.08
CA LYS A 199 -15.92 -3.49 -13.32
C LYS A 199 -15.96 -5.02 -13.43
N THR A 200 -16.13 -5.67 -12.28
CA THR A 200 -16.41 -7.10 -12.20
C THR A 200 -17.87 -7.38 -12.57
N ASP A 201 -18.23 -8.65 -12.74
CA ASP A 201 -19.59 -9.09 -13.10
C ASP A 201 -20.68 -8.59 -12.14
N PHE A 202 -20.31 -8.25 -10.90
CA PHE A 202 -21.21 -7.74 -9.86
C PHE A 202 -21.16 -6.21 -9.70
N GLY A 203 -20.54 -5.47 -10.63
CA GLY A 203 -20.43 -4.01 -10.57
C GLY A 203 -19.36 -3.47 -9.58
N CYS A 204 -18.68 -4.37 -8.88
CA CYS A 204 -17.54 -4.08 -8.02
C CYS A 204 -16.29 -3.69 -8.81
N ASP A 205 -15.28 -3.19 -8.10
CA ASP A 205 -14.00 -2.76 -8.64
C ASP A 205 -12.97 -3.89 -8.53
N ASN A 206 -12.31 -4.25 -9.64
CA ASN A 206 -11.34 -5.36 -9.61
C ASN A 206 -10.10 -5.07 -8.75
N HIS A 207 -9.59 -3.83 -8.80
CA HIS A 207 -8.44 -3.40 -8.00
C HIS A 207 -8.80 -3.45 -6.53
N THR A 208 -9.87 -2.75 -6.13
CA THR A 208 -10.29 -2.72 -4.73
C THR A 208 -10.64 -4.12 -4.20
N THR A 209 -11.27 -4.98 -5.00
CA THR A 209 -11.52 -6.39 -4.62
C THR A 209 -10.22 -7.16 -4.41
N SER A 210 -9.23 -6.98 -5.29
CA SER A 210 -7.94 -7.67 -5.17
C SER A 210 -7.14 -7.20 -3.95
N VAL A 211 -7.15 -5.89 -3.65
CA VAL A 211 -6.48 -5.34 -2.48
C VAL A 211 -7.18 -5.80 -1.21
N ALA A 212 -8.52 -5.81 -1.16
CA ALA A 212 -9.27 -6.33 -0.01
C ALA A 212 -8.93 -7.80 0.29
N ALA A 213 -8.88 -8.64 -0.76
CA ALA A 213 -8.49 -10.04 -0.62
C ALA A 213 -7.05 -10.17 -0.08
N ALA A 214 -6.13 -9.33 -0.57
CA ALA A 214 -4.77 -9.28 -0.05
C ALA A 214 -4.74 -8.83 1.42
N SER A 215 -5.51 -7.81 1.82
CA SER A 215 -5.57 -7.33 3.20
C SER A 215 -6.02 -8.45 4.14
N LEU A 216 -7.13 -9.11 3.81
CA LEU A 216 -7.66 -10.24 4.58
C LEU A 216 -6.67 -11.40 4.66
N ALA A 217 -5.90 -11.66 3.61
CA ALA A 217 -4.84 -12.67 3.64
C ALA A 217 -3.72 -12.31 4.63
N VAL A 218 -3.39 -11.02 4.81
CA VAL A 218 -2.43 -10.58 5.82
C VAL A 218 -2.96 -10.83 7.24
N PHE A 219 -4.24 -10.56 7.52
CA PHE A 219 -4.86 -10.88 8.82
C PHE A 219 -4.83 -12.38 9.10
N ILE A 220 -5.22 -13.21 8.14
CA ILE A 220 -5.15 -14.67 8.27
C ILE A 220 -3.72 -15.12 8.56
N ARG A 221 -2.74 -14.54 7.85
CA ARG A 221 -1.34 -14.88 8.03
C ARG A 221 -0.83 -14.53 9.43
N GLU A 222 -1.12 -13.33 9.93
CA GLU A 222 -0.79 -12.92 11.29
C GLU A 222 -1.38 -13.90 12.31
N ASN A 223 -2.68 -14.19 12.19
CA ASN A 223 -3.38 -15.10 13.08
C ASN A 223 -2.75 -16.51 13.10
N ILE A 224 -2.34 -17.04 11.94
CA ILE A 224 -1.70 -18.36 11.84
C ILE A 224 -0.29 -18.33 12.45
N GLU A 225 0.51 -17.31 12.12
CA GLU A 225 1.91 -17.21 12.57
C GLU A 225 2.00 -16.91 14.08
N ASN A 226 0.98 -16.28 14.68
CA ASN A 226 0.91 -15.94 16.10
C ASN A 226 -0.12 -16.73 16.91
N ALA A 227 -0.75 -17.76 16.34
CA ALA A 227 -1.75 -18.61 17.02
C ALA A 227 -1.24 -19.24 18.33
N LEU A 228 0.08 -19.41 18.47
CA LEU A 228 0.75 -19.98 19.64
C LEU A 228 1.41 -18.93 20.55
N SER A 229 1.36 -17.66 20.16
CA SER A 229 1.93 -16.51 20.87
C SER A 229 0.91 -15.82 21.78
N GLN A 230 -0.37 -16.21 21.72
CA GLN A 230 -1.39 -15.77 22.67
C GLN A 230 -1.34 -16.65 23.93
N PRO A 231 -1.21 -16.07 25.14
CA PRO A 231 -1.22 -16.81 26.40
C PRO A 231 -2.58 -17.47 26.69
#